data_AF-A0A4R3T0Z0-F1
#
_entry.id   AF-A0A4R3T0Z0-F1
#
_cell.length_a   1.000
_cell.length_b   1.000
_cell.length_c   1.000
_cell.angle_alpha   90.00
_cell.angle_beta   90.00
_cell.angle_gamma   90.00
#
_symmetry.space_group_name_H-M   'P 1'
#
loop_
_entity.id
_entity.type
_entity.pdbx_description
1 polymer ?
#
loop_
_entity_poly.entity_id
_entity_poly.type
_entity_poly.pdbx_seq_one_letter_code
_entity_poly.pdbx_strand_id
1 'polypeptide(L)'
;MTRNAITKPVMSGTLGLVAFMLSSSAPSAFARAARDPFPPDYNQAIGAVCRSVAEDQACTLGGREWSYWFSFTTELTGLKTYTVVAIGRPRDGVSDLLGTTAKMPIAQVTYGLRDNAWTLIGRQIDLGEVYVNNTGNPSMSDDDGDAAYLEQPLQGGSALVGYPTVTMAGGGVNLHGHVLFRSDPAKPGTWSFGGEIVDASDNWNDCDRETAPEKCYRSWGKLALTGKTVAGWPELQSTQTGTLPGPDGQARRAKPADGSVWRFSAASHAYQTDSTR
;
A
#
# COMPACT_ATOMS: atom_id res chain seq x y z
N MET A 1 17.85 -56.48 61.37
CA MET A 1 17.28 -56.85 60.05
C MET A 1 18.38 -56.64 59.01
N THR A 2 19.20 -57.69 58.82
CA THR A 2 19.31 -58.51 57.57
C THR A 2 20.16 -57.85 56.49
N ARG A 3 21.48 -58.17 56.47
CA ARG A 3 22.22 -59.10 55.56
C ARG A 3 22.48 -58.48 54.18
N ASN A 4 23.71 -58.14 53.77
CA ASN A 4 24.94 -58.92 53.51
C ASN A 4 25.19 -59.13 52.00
N ALA A 5 26.41 -58.73 51.61
CA ALA A 5 27.37 -59.47 50.77
C ALA A 5 27.34 -59.37 49.23
N ILE A 6 28.57 -59.18 48.77
CA ILE A 6 29.18 -59.16 47.44
C ILE A 6 29.23 -60.57 46.82
N THR A 7 29.04 -60.68 45.49
CA THR A 7 29.82 -61.56 44.59
C THR A 7 29.65 -61.17 43.11
N LYS A 8 30.77 -61.07 42.39
CA LYS A 8 30.89 -61.08 40.91
C LYS A 8 31.01 -62.56 40.41
N PRO A 9 31.40 -62.84 39.15
CA PRO A 9 30.61 -62.85 37.91
C PRO A 9 30.67 -64.22 37.20
N VAL A 10 29.85 -64.49 36.17
CA VAL A 10 30.18 -65.51 35.14
C VAL A 10 29.72 -65.05 33.76
N MET A 11 30.66 -65.07 32.82
CA MET A 11 30.51 -64.91 31.37
C MET A 11 29.84 -66.13 30.73
N SER A 12 28.98 -65.87 29.74
CA SER A 12 28.78 -66.63 28.50
C SER A 12 27.52 -66.06 27.87
N GLY A 13 27.60 -65.29 26.79
CA GLY A 13 27.99 -65.79 25.49
C GLY A 13 26.70 -66.02 24.70
N THR A 14 26.49 -65.27 23.63
CA THR A 14 26.03 -65.72 22.30
C THR A 14 25.77 -64.46 21.47
N LEU A 15 26.52 -64.34 20.37
CA LEU A 15 26.27 -63.37 19.32
C LEU A 15 24.89 -63.63 18.69
N GLY A 16 24.02 -62.64 18.74
CA GLY A 16 22.81 -62.56 17.92
C GLY A 16 22.84 -61.26 17.13
N LEU A 17 23.36 -61.30 15.90
CA LEU A 17 23.16 -60.25 14.91
C LEU A 17 21.65 -60.17 14.61
N VAL A 18 20.99 -59.10 15.07
CA VAL A 18 19.67 -58.73 14.58
C VAL A 18 19.83 -57.41 13.82
N ALA A 19 19.90 -57.52 12.50
CA ALA A 19 19.84 -56.39 11.58
C ALA A 19 18.40 -55.85 11.58
N PHE A 20 18.11 -54.85 12.41
CA PHE A 20 16.93 -54.02 12.23
C PHE A 20 17.19 -53.05 11.08
N MET A 21 16.63 -53.35 9.91
CA MET A 21 16.43 -52.35 8.87
C MET A 21 15.43 -51.30 9.39
N LEU A 22 15.96 -50.23 9.99
CA LEU A 22 15.22 -48.98 10.13
C LEU A 22 15.10 -48.41 8.71
N SER A 23 14.00 -48.75 8.04
CA SER A 23 13.52 -48.01 6.88
C SER A 23 13.14 -46.61 7.34
N SER A 24 14.13 -45.71 7.38
CA SER A 24 13.91 -44.27 7.46
C SER A 24 13.13 -43.85 6.22
N SER A 25 11.81 -43.87 6.31
CA SER A 25 10.94 -43.10 5.42
C SER A 25 11.25 -41.63 5.68
N ALA A 26 12.23 -41.09 4.94
CA ALA A 26 12.43 -39.65 4.89
C ALA A 26 11.07 -39.03 4.53
N PRO A 27 10.50 -38.14 5.35
CA PRO A 27 9.30 -37.43 4.94
C PRO A 27 9.63 -36.69 3.66
N SER A 28 8.81 -36.89 2.62
CA SER A 28 8.85 -36.13 1.37
C SER A 28 8.53 -34.67 1.66
N ALA A 29 9.49 -33.94 2.23
CA ALA A 29 9.41 -32.53 2.53
C ALA A 29 9.77 -31.71 1.29
N PHE A 30 9.04 -31.93 0.20
CA PHE A 30 8.97 -31.02 -0.94
C PHE A 30 7.54 -31.01 -1.48
N ALA A 31 6.56 -30.76 -0.61
CA ALA A 31 5.33 -30.13 -1.04
C ALA A 31 5.72 -28.73 -1.53
N ARG A 32 5.98 -28.62 -2.84
CA ARG A 32 6.15 -27.34 -3.52
C ARG A 32 4.88 -26.55 -3.22
N ALA A 33 4.99 -25.49 -2.42
CA ALA A 33 3.85 -24.61 -2.13
C ALA A 33 3.20 -24.28 -3.47
N ALA A 34 1.93 -24.67 -3.63
CA ALA A 34 1.18 -24.37 -4.83
C ALA A 34 1.24 -22.84 -5.01
N ARG A 35 1.61 -22.39 -6.22
CA ARG A 35 1.56 -20.96 -6.51
C ARG A 35 0.10 -20.55 -6.45
N ASP A 36 -0.18 -19.45 -5.77
CA ASP A 36 -1.50 -18.84 -5.78
C ASP A 36 -1.99 -18.64 -7.23
N PRO A 37 -3.29 -18.80 -7.49
CA PRO A 37 -3.85 -18.48 -8.79
C PRO A 37 -3.64 -17.00 -9.09
N PHE A 38 -3.55 -16.67 -10.37
CA PHE A 38 -3.50 -15.26 -10.78
C PHE A 38 -4.76 -14.53 -10.28
N PRO A 39 -4.61 -13.29 -9.76
CA PRO A 39 -5.76 -12.45 -9.44
C PRO A 39 -6.61 -12.19 -10.70
N PRO A 40 -7.87 -11.74 -10.54
CA PRO A 40 -8.69 -11.30 -11.66
C PRO A 40 -7.96 -10.26 -12.51
N ASP A 41 -8.13 -10.32 -13.82
CA ASP A 41 -7.58 -9.31 -14.71
C ASP A 41 -8.27 -7.96 -14.53
N TYR A 42 -7.69 -6.90 -15.12
CA TYR A 42 -8.19 -5.54 -14.95
C TYR A 42 -9.62 -5.36 -15.50
N ASN A 43 -10.00 -6.03 -16.60
CA ASN A 43 -11.36 -5.94 -17.14
C ASN A 43 -12.36 -6.66 -16.22
N GLN A 44 -11.99 -7.80 -15.65
CA GLN A 44 -12.83 -8.49 -14.67
C GLN A 44 -13.04 -7.64 -13.41
N ALA A 45 -11.98 -7.00 -12.90
CA ALA A 45 -12.06 -6.15 -11.72
C ALA A 45 -12.88 -4.88 -11.98
N ILE A 46 -12.61 -4.17 -13.08
CA ILE A 46 -13.37 -2.96 -13.44
C ILE A 46 -14.82 -3.31 -13.82
N GLY A 47 -15.05 -4.43 -14.49
CA GLY A 47 -16.40 -4.94 -14.73
C GLY A 47 -17.17 -5.17 -13.42
N ALA A 48 -16.51 -5.68 -12.37
CA ALA A 48 -17.11 -5.81 -11.04
C ALA A 48 -17.41 -4.45 -10.37
N VAL A 49 -16.62 -3.40 -10.64
CA VAL A 49 -16.95 -2.02 -10.23
C VAL A 49 -18.29 -1.60 -10.84
N CYS A 50 -18.50 -1.74 -12.15
CA CYS A 50 -19.78 -1.32 -12.76
C CYS A 50 -20.91 -2.35 -12.70
N ARG A 51 -20.60 -3.60 -12.33
CA ARG A 51 -21.49 -4.77 -12.51
C ARG A 51 -21.89 -4.97 -13.98
N SER A 52 -20.95 -4.73 -14.88
CA SER A 52 -21.09 -4.89 -16.32
C SER A 52 -19.83 -5.52 -16.90
N VAL A 53 -19.83 -5.85 -18.19
CA VAL A 53 -18.56 -6.09 -18.90
C VAL A 53 -17.79 -4.78 -18.94
N ALA A 54 -16.47 -4.85 -18.77
CA ALA A 54 -15.55 -3.75 -19.01
C ALA A 54 -14.80 -4.00 -20.32
N GLU A 55 -14.50 -2.93 -21.04
CA GLU A 55 -13.71 -2.91 -22.25
C GLU A 55 -12.59 -1.89 -22.05
N ASP A 56 -11.38 -2.19 -22.52
CA ASP A 56 -10.20 -1.32 -22.38
C ASP A 56 -9.96 -0.80 -20.95
N GLN A 57 -10.18 -1.68 -19.94
CA GLN A 57 -10.02 -1.37 -18.51
C GLN A 57 -10.96 -0.26 -18.00
N ALA A 58 -12.08 -0.06 -18.69
CA ALA A 58 -13.09 0.93 -18.36
C ALA A 58 -14.51 0.34 -18.38
N CYS A 59 -15.41 0.93 -17.59
CA CYS A 59 -16.83 0.61 -17.61
C CYS A 59 -17.66 1.85 -17.24
N THR A 60 -18.97 1.85 -17.53
CA THR A 60 -19.84 2.99 -17.22
C THR A 60 -20.82 2.66 -16.09
N LEU A 61 -20.90 3.54 -15.09
CA LEU A 61 -21.90 3.47 -14.03
C LEU A 61 -22.23 4.88 -13.51
N GLY A 62 -23.53 5.21 -13.42
CA GLY A 62 -23.98 6.47 -12.82
C GLY A 62 -23.52 7.71 -13.56
N GLY A 63 -23.47 7.68 -14.90
CA GLY A 63 -23.01 8.80 -15.73
C GLY A 63 -21.49 9.02 -15.71
N ARG A 64 -20.74 8.11 -15.08
CA ARG A 64 -19.28 8.14 -15.02
C ARG A 64 -18.68 6.95 -15.74
N GLU A 65 -17.54 7.18 -16.38
CA GLU A 65 -16.62 6.16 -16.81
C GLU A 65 -15.64 5.85 -15.66
N TRP A 66 -15.62 4.61 -15.22
CA TRP A 66 -14.71 4.09 -14.21
C TRP A 66 -13.58 3.36 -14.89
N SER A 67 -12.35 3.84 -14.72
CA SER A 67 -11.15 3.20 -15.27
C SER A 67 -10.24 2.70 -14.16
N TYR A 68 -9.47 1.65 -14.44
CA TYR A 68 -8.39 1.21 -13.56
C TYR A 68 -7.43 2.35 -13.20
N TRP A 69 -6.98 2.37 -11.95
CA TRP A 69 -5.92 3.27 -11.49
C TRP A 69 -4.74 2.49 -10.92
N PHE A 70 -4.95 1.75 -9.83
CA PHE A 70 -3.93 0.86 -9.26
C PHE A 70 -4.56 -0.33 -8.54
N SER A 71 -3.72 -1.28 -8.16
CA SER A 71 -4.12 -2.41 -7.35
C SER A 71 -3.05 -2.79 -6.34
N PHE A 72 -3.46 -3.48 -5.29
CA PHE A 72 -2.56 -3.93 -4.25
C PHE A 72 -3.07 -5.22 -3.60
N THR A 73 -2.12 -5.99 -3.06
CA THR A 73 -2.39 -7.24 -2.36
C THR A 73 -2.04 -7.06 -0.89
N THR A 74 -2.89 -7.52 0.03
CA THR A 74 -2.60 -7.51 1.47
C THR A 74 -3.02 -8.83 2.10
N GLU A 75 -2.48 -9.14 3.28
CA GLU A 75 -2.95 -10.26 4.10
C GLU A 75 -3.69 -9.72 5.33
N LEU A 76 -5.01 -9.91 5.38
CA LEU A 76 -5.87 -9.45 6.46
C LEU A 76 -6.35 -10.66 7.24
N THR A 77 -5.94 -10.80 8.50
CA THR A 77 -6.36 -11.93 9.37
C THR A 77 -6.13 -13.31 8.74
N GLY A 78 -5.04 -13.49 7.98
CA GLY A 78 -4.72 -14.75 7.29
C GLY A 78 -5.47 -14.95 5.96
N LEU A 79 -6.33 -14.01 5.56
CA LEU A 79 -6.96 -13.98 4.24
C LEU A 79 -6.14 -13.08 3.32
N LYS A 80 -5.54 -13.67 2.27
CA LYS A 80 -4.93 -12.91 1.19
C LYS A 80 -6.02 -12.20 0.39
N THR A 81 -5.88 -10.91 0.19
CA THR A 81 -6.81 -10.07 -0.56
C THR A 81 -6.13 -9.35 -1.69
N TYR A 82 -6.86 -9.11 -2.78
CA TYR A 82 -6.45 -8.32 -3.93
C TYR A 82 -7.48 -7.22 -4.15
N THR A 83 -7.05 -5.96 -4.03
CA THR A 83 -7.91 -4.78 -4.14
C THR A 83 -7.55 -4.01 -5.39
N VAL A 84 -8.55 -3.63 -6.17
CA VAL A 84 -8.41 -2.75 -7.33
C VAL A 84 -9.13 -1.45 -7.04
N VAL A 85 -8.45 -0.33 -7.28
CA VAL A 85 -9.00 1.02 -7.16
C VAL A 85 -9.21 1.59 -8.56
N ALA A 86 -10.39 2.18 -8.77
CA ALA A 86 -10.80 2.81 -10.01
C ALA A 86 -11.09 4.30 -9.79
N ILE A 87 -10.90 5.10 -10.83
CA ILE A 87 -11.21 6.53 -10.86
C ILE A 87 -12.43 6.76 -11.76
N GLY A 88 -13.40 7.54 -11.26
CA GLY A 88 -14.66 7.82 -11.96
C GLY A 88 -14.66 9.18 -12.64
N ARG A 89 -14.52 9.22 -13.97
CA ARG A 89 -14.60 10.45 -14.77
C ARG A 89 -16.02 10.72 -15.25
N PRO A 90 -16.44 11.99 -15.38
CA PRO A 90 -17.66 12.32 -16.12
C PRO A 90 -17.58 11.76 -17.55
N ARG A 91 -18.65 11.12 -18.02
CA ARG A 91 -18.70 10.49 -19.35
C ARG A 91 -18.64 11.50 -20.50
N ASP A 92 -19.20 12.68 -20.29
CA ASP A 92 -19.20 13.76 -21.30
C ASP A 92 -17.85 14.48 -21.40
N GLY A 93 -16.79 13.86 -20.84
CA GLY A 93 -15.48 14.44 -20.72
C GLY A 93 -15.39 15.41 -19.55
N VAL A 94 -14.16 15.85 -19.30
CA VAL A 94 -13.89 17.00 -18.44
C VAL A 94 -13.44 18.13 -19.36
N SER A 95 -13.94 19.34 -19.12
CA SER A 95 -13.51 20.55 -19.84
C SER A 95 -11.98 20.56 -19.98
N ASP A 96 -11.49 21.03 -21.14
CA ASP A 96 -10.13 20.83 -21.70
C ASP A 96 -8.92 21.07 -20.78
N LEU A 97 -9.10 21.58 -19.55
CA LEU A 97 -8.09 21.57 -18.50
C LEU A 97 -8.75 21.35 -17.14
N LEU A 98 -8.45 20.23 -16.49
CA LEU A 98 -8.71 20.07 -15.07
C LEU A 98 -7.82 21.05 -14.30
N GLY A 99 -8.42 21.90 -13.46
CA GLY A 99 -7.64 22.76 -12.58
C GLY A 99 -6.78 21.94 -11.62
N THR A 100 -5.71 22.53 -11.08
CA THR A 100 -4.79 21.88 -10.12
C THR A 100 -5.45 21.47 -8.80
N THR A 101 -6.70 21.86 -8.57
CA THR A 101 -7.51 21.48 -7.41
C THR A 101 -8.63 20.49 -7.76
N ALA A 102 -8.68 20.00 -9.00
CA ALA A 102 -9.70 19.05 -9.43
C ALA A 102 -9.55 17.73 -8.68
N LYS A 103 -10.68 17.20 -8.23
CA LYS A 103 -10.76 15.88 -7.60
C LYS A 103 -11.69 14.98 -8.40
N MET A 104 -11.35 13.70 -8.44
CA MET A 104 -12.20 12.66 -9.03
C MET A 104 -12.58 11.63 -7.98
N PRO A 105 -13.82 11.12 -8.00
CA PRO A 105 -14.24 10.07 -7.10
C PRO A 105 -13.50 8.78 -7.41
N ILE A 106 -13.28 8.01 -6.34
CA ILE A 106 -12.69 6.69 -6.42
C ILE A 106 -13.67 5.60 -5.97
N ALA A 107 -13.53 4.45 -6.60
CA ALA A 107 -14.23 3.22 -6.28
C ALA A 107 -13.22 2.10 -6.06
N GLN A 108 -13.63 1.03 -5.38
CA GLN A 108 -12.82 -0.17 -5.26
C GLN A 108 -13.65 -1.44 -5.36
N VAL A 109 -12.99 -2.51 -5.79
CA VAL A 109 -13.42 -3.89 -5.57
C VAL A 109 -12.30 -4.68 -4.89
N THR A 110 -12.67 -5.57 -3.97
CA THR A 110 -11.73 -6.44 -3.27
C THR A 110 -12.11 -7.90 -3.46
N TYR A 111 -11.11 -8.71 -3.80
CA TYR A 111 -11.20 -10.15 -3.91
C TYR A 111 -10.44 -10.81 -2.74
N GLY A 112 -10.99 -11.90 -2.21
CA GLY A 112 -10.30 -12.75 -1.23
C GLY A 112 -9.92 -14.09 -1.86
N LEU A 113 -8.72 -14.58 -1.58
CA LEU A 113 -8.26 -15.90 -2.02
C LEU A 113 -8.77 -16.98 -1.05
N ARG A 114 -9.63 -17.88 -1.53
CA ARG A 114 -10.16 -19.03 -0.77
C ARG A 114 -10.19 -20.25 -1.65
N ASP A 115 -9.80 -21.40 -1.12
CA ASP A 115 -9.82 -22.69 -1.84
C ASP A 115 -9.16 -22.61 -3.24
N ASN A 116 -8.04 -21.88 -3.32
CA ASN A 116 -7.30 -21.64 -4.57
C ASN A 116 -8.10 -20.90 -5.66
N ALA A 117 -9.05 -20.05 -5.27
CA ALA A 117 -9.83 -19.19 -6.16
C ALA A 117 -10.03 -17.78 -5.57
N TRP A 118 -9.94 -16.76 -6.43
CA TRP A 118 -10.25 -15.39 -6.06
C TRP A 118 -11.75 -15.14 -6.14
N THR A 119 -12.35 -14.75 -5.02
CA THR A 119 -13.78 -14.45 -4.93
C THR A 119 -14.00 -12.99 -4.57
N LEU A 120 -14.91 -12.30 -5.26
CA LEU A 120 -15.29 -10.93 -4.93
C LEU A 120 -15.92 -10.89 -3.53
N ILE A 121 -15.32 -10.15 -2.60
CA ILE A 121 -15.78 -10.02 -1.21
C ILE A 121 -16.20 -8.59 -0.84
N GLY A 122 -15.83 -7.58 -1.63
CA GLY A 122 -16.17 -6.19 -1.36
C GLY A 122 -16.24 -5.34 -2.62
N ARG A 123 -17.13 -4.33 -2.58
CA ARG A 123 -17.30 -3.32 -3.63
C ARG A 123 -17.78 -2.01 -3.01
N GLN A 124 -17.09 -0.90 -3.26
CA GLN A 124 -17.47 0.45 -2.82
C GLN A 124 -17.34 1.42 -3.98
N ILE A 125 -18.38 2.19 -4.30
CA ILE A 125 -18.39 3.13 -5.44
C ILE A 125 -18.13 4.58 -5.01
N ASP A 126 -18.34 4.88 -3.73
CA ASP A 126 -18.16 6.20 -3.14
C ASP A 126 -17.11 6.11 -2.03
N LEU A 127 -15.89 5.68 -2.38
CA LEU A 127 -14.83 5.45 -1.41
C LEU A 127 -14.19 6.77 -0.93
N GLY A 128 -14.16 7.79 -1.79
CA GLY A 128 -13.54 9.09 -1.54
C GLY A 128 -13.25 9.82 -2.85
N GLU A 129 -12.38 10.82 -2.81
CA GLU A 129 -11.94 11.57 -3.99
C GLU A 129 -10.44 11.86 -3.91
N VAL A 130 -9.76 11.81 -5.06
CA VAL A 130 -8.32 12.06 -5.19
C VAL A 130 -8.04 13.24 -6.11
N TYR A 131 -6.96 13.98 -5.86
CA TYR A 131 -6.52 15.02 -6.78
C TYR A 131 -6.00 14.40 -8.06
N VAL A 132 -6.39 14.95 -9.20
CA VAL A 132 -6.05 14.45 -10.53
C VAL A 132 -5.16 15.42 -11.28
N ASN A 133 -4.36 14.91 -12.21
CA ASN A 133 -3.56 15.72 -13.12
C ASN A 133 -4.38 16.09 -14.38
N ASN A 134 -3.83 16.99 -15.21
CA ASN A 134 -4.48 17.44 -16.45
C ASN A 134 -4.71 16.30 -17.46
N THR A 135 -4.01 15.17 -17.32
CA THR A 135 -4.12 14.00 -18.20
C THR A 135 -5.05 12.91 -17.66
N GLY A 136 -5.67 13.12 -16.49
CA GLY A 136 -6.63 12.18 -15.90
C GLY A 136 -6.13 11.54 -14.60
N ASN A 137 -5.70 10.27 -14.64
CA ASN A 137 -5.36 9.54 -13.41
C ASN A 137 -4.14 10.19 -12.76
N PRO A 138 -4.09 10.34 -11.42
CA PRO A 138 -2.90 10.79 -10.74
C PRO A 138 -1.73 9.89 -11.15
N SER A 139 -0.62 10.51 -11.54
CA SER A 139 0.57 9.77 -11.91
C SER A 139 1.04 8.99 -10.69
N MET A 140 1.47 7.76 -10.93
CA MET A 140 2.13 6.95 -9.92
C MET A 140 3.57 7.44 -9.85
N SER A 141 4.12 7.61 -8.65
CA SER A 141 5.56 7.84 -8.52
C SER A 141 6.26 6.55 -8.94
N ASP A 142 6.86 6.54 -10.12
CA ASP A 142 7.63 5.44 -10.71
C ASP A 142 9.13 5.54 -10.36
N ASP A 143 9.51 6.56 -9.58
CA ASP A 143 10.90 6.81 -9.21
C ASP A 143 11.43 5.79 -8.18
N ASP A 144 12.65 5.32 -8.45
CA ASP A 144 13.54 4.54 -7.56
C ASP A 144 13.94 5.27 -6.25
N GLY A 145 13.19 6.30 -5.83
CA GLY A 145 13.39 7.05 -4.60
C GLY A 145 12.60 6.49 -3.41
N ASP A 146 12.89 7.00 -2.21
CA ASP A 146 12.29 6.58 -0.93
C ASP A 146 10.76 6.76 -0.80
N ALA A 147 10.06 7.21 -1.85
CA ALA A 147 8.60 7.30 -1.93
C ALA A 147 7.96 5.91 -2.09
N ALA A 148 8.37 4.98 -1.22
CA ALA A 148 7.95 3.61 -1.24
C ALA A 148 6.45 3.49 -0.91
N TYR A 149 5.81 2.54 -1.59
CA TYR A 149 4.51 2.04 -1.21
C TYR A 149 4.50 1.65 0.28
N LEU A 150 3.59 2.26 1.04
CA LEU A 150 3.41 1.97 2.46
C LEU A 150 2.42 0.82 2.60
N GLU A 151 2.84 -0.31 3.13
CA GLU A 151 1.94 -1.34 3.62
C GLU A 151 2.34 -1.70 5.04
N GLN A 152 1.42 -1.51 5.98
CA GLN A 152 1.66 -1.73 7.39
C GLN A 152 0.50 -2.49 8.03
N PRO A 153 0.75 -3.65 8.67
CA PRO A 153 -0.28 -4.29 9.48
C PRO A 153 -0.59 -3.39 10.69
N LEU A 154 -1.88 -3.33 11.04
CA LEU A 154 -2.38 -2.63 12.21
C LEU A 154 -2.88 -3.65 13.23
N GLN A 155 -2.96 -3.21 14.50
CA GLN A 155 -3.55 -4.03 15.55
C GLN A 155 -4.99 -4.44 15.21
N GLY A 156 -5.38 -5.66 15.62
CA GLY A 156 -6.71 -6.20 15.34
C GLY A 156 -6.91 -6.75 13.93
N GLY A 157 -5.83 -7.00 13.18
CA GLY A 157 -5.91 -7.62 11.85
C GLY A 157 -6.30 -6.68 10.71
N SER A 158 -6.23 -5.37 10.95
CA SER A 158 -6.38 -4.33 9.94
C SER A 158 -5.04 -4.06 9.25
N ALA A 159 -5.05 -3.29 8.17
CA ALA A 159 -3.86 -2.82 7.47
C ALA A 159 -4.04 -1.36 7.04
N LEU A 160 -2.92 -0.64 6.99
CA LEU A 160 -2.80 0.65 6.34
C LEU A 160 -2.02 0.46 5.04
N VAL A 161 -2.57 0.99 3.96
CA VAL A 161 -1.94 1.10 2.66
C VAL A 161 -1.78 2.57 2.31
N GLY A 162 -0.61 2.97 1.84
CA GLY A 162 -0.33 4.30 1.30
C GLY A 162 0.26 4.15 -0.08
N TYR A 163 -0.52 4.51 -1.09
CA TYR A 163 -0.11 4.40 -2.49
C TYR A 163 0.57 5.69 -2.95
N PRO A 164 1.80 5.64 -3.49
CA PRO A 164 2.54 6.84 -3.84
C PRO A 164 1.94 7.55 -5.06
N THR A 165 1.78 8.85 -4.97
CA THR A 165 1.19 9.71 -6.01
C THR A 165 2.08 10.89 -6.33
N VAL A 166 1.99 11.35 -7.58
CA VAL A 166 2.58 12.61 -8.03
C VAL A 166 1.49 13.45 -8.67
N THR A 167 1.35 14.67 -8.17
CA THR A 167 0.43 15.69 -8.72
C THR A 167 1.21 16.94 -9.09
N MET A 168 0.82 17.60 -10.18
CA MET A 168 1.48 18.82 -10.62
C MET A 168 0.82 20.02 -9.95
N ALA A 169 1.60 20.79 -9.21
CA ALA A 169 1.24 22.11 -8.73
C ALA A 169 1.63 23.21 -9.74
N GLY A 170 1.23 24.45 -9.47
CA GLY A 170 1.60 25.58 -10.32
C GLY A 170 3.12 25.83 -10.33
N GLY A 171 3.63 26.35 -11.45
CA GLY A 171 5.05 26.75 -11.59
C GLY A 171 6.03 25.58 -11.71
N GLY A 172 5.62 24.49 -12.38
CA GLY A 172 6.49 23.34 -12.66
C GLY A 172 6.89 22.53 -11.43
N VAL A 173 6.16 22.70 -10.33
CA VAL A 173 6.38 21.96 -9.09
C VAL A 173 5.58 20.66 -9.12
N ASN A 174 6.25 19.53 -8.91
CA ASN A 174 5.60 18.26 -8.63
C ASN A 174 5.47 18.09 -7.11
N LEU A 175 4.27 17.71 -6.66
CA LEU A 175 3.98 17.31 -5.29
C LEU A 175 3.97 15.79 -5.23
N HIS A 176 4.82 15.24 -4.37
CA HIS A 176 4.88 13.81 -4.08
C HIS A 176 4.11 13.54 -2.79
N GLY A 177 3.35 12.46 -2.79
CA GLY A 177 2.56 12.09 -1.63
C GLY A 177 2.15 10.63 -1.62
N HIS A 178 1.27 10.32 -0.68
CA HIS A 178 0.63 9.02 -0.56
C HIS A 178 -0.87 9.18 -0.40
N VAL A 179 -1.62 8.32 -1.07
CA VAL A 179 -3.07 8.20 -0.90
C VAL A 179 -3.35 7.02 0.03
N LEU A 180 -4.05 7.30 1.15
CA LEU A 180 -4.12 6.40 2.30
C LEU A 180 -5.42 5.61 2.30
N PHE A 181 -5.32 4.31 2.57
CA PHE A 181 -6.43 3.39 2.74
C PHE A 181 -6.23 2.57 4.02
N ARG A 182 -7.30 2.40 4.79
CA ARG A 182 -7.29 1.52 5.96
C ARG A 182 -8.37 0.46 5.84
N SER A 183 -8.02 -0.81 6.04
CA SER A 183 -9.00 -1.88 6.00
C SER A 183 -9.86 -1.88 7.27
N ASP A 184 -11.13 -2.24 7.13
CA ASP A 184 -12.01 -2.51 8.25
C ASP A 184 -11.93 -4.01 8.62
N PRO A 185 -11.34 -4.39 9.78
CA PRO A 185 -11.22 -5.79 10.16
C PRO A 185 -12.57 -6.45 10.42
N ALA A 186 -13.63 -5.67 10.72
CA ALA A 186 -14.98 -6.20 10.90
C ALA A 186 -15.71 -6.44 9.57
N LYS A 187 -15.20 -5.89 8.45
CA LYS A 187 -15.80 -5.99 7.12
C LYS A 187 -14.74 -6.30 6.07
N PRO A 188 -14.30 -7.57 5.97
CA PRO A 188 -13.30 -7.98 4.97
C PRO A 188 -13.67 -7.50 3.57
N GLY A 189 -12.71 -6.91 2.85
CA GLY A 189 -12.93 -6.32 1.53
C GLY A 189 -13.49 -4.90 1.52
N THR A 190 -13.65 -4.28 2.70
CA THR A 190 -14.02 -2.87 2.83
C THR A 190 -12.81 -2.05 3.27
N TRP A 191 -12.63 -0.91 2.60
CA TRP A 191 -11.59 0.06 2.89
C TRP A 191 -12.21 1.40 3.26
N SER A 192 -11.54 2.13 4.14
CA SER A 192 -11.81 3.54 4.38
C SER A 192 -10.72 4.36 3.71
N PHE A 193 -11.09 5.50 3.13
CA PHE A 193 -10.17 6.44 2.52
C PHE A 193 -9.68 7.47 3.54
N GLY A 194 -8.36 7.67 3.60
CA GLY A 194 -7.67 8.55 4.54
C GLY A 194 -7.26 9.89 3.94
N GLY A 195 -7.60 10.17 2.68
CA GLY A 195 -7.09 11.32 1.95
C GLY A 195 -5.68 11.11 1.42
N GLU A 196 -5.05 12.21 1.02
CA GLU A 196 -3.69 12.26 0.49
C GLU A 196 -2.78 13.05 1.45
N ILE A 197 -1.60 12.50 1.71
CA ILE A 197 -0.52 13.19 2.44
C ILE A 197 0.51 13.64 1.41
N VAL A 198 0.77 14.94 1.32
CA VAL A 198 1.87 15.49 0.51
C VAL A 198 3.11 15.63 1.40
N ASP A 199 4.10 14.78 1.19
CA ASP A 199 5.28 14.70 2.03
C ASP A 199 6.59 15.07 1.33
N ALA A 200 6.56 15.34 0.02
CA ALA A 200 7.71 15.83 -0.74
C ALA A 200 7.31 16.69 -1.94
N SER A 201 8.30 17.34 -2.54
CA SER A 201 8.14 18.12 -3.78
C SER A 201 9.45 18.27 -4.55
N ASP A 202 9.33 18.55 -5.84
CA ASP A 202 10.43 18.99 -6.69
C ASP A 202 9.97 20.07 -7.66
N ASN A 203 10.90 20.89 -8.18
CA ASN A 203 10.64 21.85 -9.24
C ASN A 203 11.33 21.45 -10.55
N TRP A 204 11.54 20.16 -10.78
CA TRP A 204 12.46 19.68 -11.82
C TRP A 204 12.01 20.05 -13.23
N ASN A 205 10.69 20.20 -13.45
CA ASN A 205 10.12 20.53 -14.75
C ASN A 205 10.44 21.96 -15.21
N ASP A 206 10.55 22.92 -14.27
CA ASP A 206 10.78 24.33 -14.57
C ASP A 206 12.12 24.86 -14.03
N CYS A 207 12.96 24.00 -13.44
CA CYS A 207 14.23 24.47 -12.88
C CYS A 207 15.31 24.65 -13.95
N ASP A 208 15.79 25.90 -14.08
CA ASP A 208 16.97 26.23 -14.88
C ASP A 208 18.26 25.82 -14.15
N ARG A 209 18.74 24.61 -14.48
CA ARG A 209 19.96 24.02 -13.92
C ARG A 209 21.24 24.66 -14.46
N GLU A 210 21.16 25.44 -15.53
CA GLU A 210 22.32 26.10 -16.15
C GLU A 210 22.56 27.47 -15.50
N THR A 211 21.48 28.24 -15.32
CA THR A 211 21.58 29.63 -14.83
C THR A 211 21.39 29.76 -13.32
N ALA A 212 20.57 28.90 -12.70
CA ALA A 212 20.25 28.98 -11.28
C ALA A 212 20.18 27.59 -10.61
N PRO A 213 21.24 26.75 -10.71
CA PRO A 213 21.25 25.40 -10.13
C PRO A 213 21.00 25.39 -8.62
N GLU A 214 21.35 26.46 -7.92
CA GLU A 214 21.10 26.62 -6.48
C GLU A 214 19.62 26.75 -6.13
N LYS A 215 18.73 26.98 -7.10
CA LYS A 215 17.27 27.02 -6.89
C LYS A 215 16.57 25.69 -7.21
N CYS A 216 17.29 24.72 -7.76
CA CYS A 216 16.73 23.41 -8.09
C CYS A 216 16.67 22.53 -6.85
N TYR A 217 15.47 22.06 -6.53
CA TYR A 217 15.26 21.17 -5.39
C TYR A 217 14.48 19.92 -5.80
N ARG A 218 14.77 18.83 -5.09
CA ARG A 218 14.05 17.57 -5.21
C ARG A 218 14.13 16.86 -3.88
N SER A 219 12.96 16.57 -3.32
CA SER A 219 12.83 15.88 -2.04
C SER A 219 12.03 14.60 -2.20
N TRP A 220 12.22 13.68 -1.27
CA TRP A 220 11.44 12.45 -1.15
C TRP A 220 10.91 12.32 0.26
N GLY A 221 9.68 11.86 0.37
CA GLY A 221 9.00 11.64 1.62
C GLY A 221 8.89 10.15 1.92
N LYS A 222 9.07 9.81 3.19
CA LYS A 222 8.84 8.46 3.70
C LYS A 222 7.92 8.53 4.91
N LEU A 223 6.86 7.72 4.88
CA LEU A 223 5.91 7.60 5.98
C LEU A 223 6.28 6.43 6.90
N ALA A 224 6.12 6.63 8.19
CA ALA A 224 6.28 5.60 9.22
C ALA A 224 5.19 5.72 10.28
N LEU A 225 4.78 4.59 10.86
CA LEU A 225 3.86 4.58 12.00
C LEU A 225 4.59 5.12 13.25
N THR A 226 3.93 6.00 14.00
CA THR A 226 4.44 6.46 15.31
C THR A 226 4.11 5.52 16.46
N GLY A 227 3.21 4.55 16.22
CA GLY A 227 2.62 3.69 17.24
C GLY A 227 1.42 4.29 17.97
N LYS A 228 1.07 5.57 17.73
CA LYS A 228 -0.14 6.20 18.28
C LYS A 228 -1.33 6.03 17.35
N THR A 229 -2.54 6.13 17.91
CA THR A 229 -3.79 6.11 17.15
C THR A 229 -4.64 7.31 17.54
N VAL A 230 -5.18 8.02 16.54
CA VAL A 230 -6.06 9.18 16.69
C VAL A 230 -7.31 8.93 15.87
N ALA A 231 -8.49 9.07 16.46
CA ALA A 231 -9.78 8.82 15.81
C ALA A 231 -9.88 7.43 15.10
N GLY A 232 -9.21 6.41 15.65
CA GLY A 232 -9.20 5.05 15.09
C GLY A 232 -8.24 4.84 13.93
N TRP A 233 -7.43 5.83 13.56
CA TRP A 233 -6.40 5.75 12.53
C TRP A 233 -5.00 5.92 13.12
N PRO A 234 -3.96 5.29 12.56
CA PRO A 234 -2.60 5.45 13.05
C PRO A 234 -2.09 6.89 12.83
N GLU A 235 -1.33 7.43 13.77
CA GLU A 235 -0.56 8.66 13.54
C GLU A 235 0.70 8.34 12.72
N LEU A 236 0.96 9.13 11.69
CA LEU A 236 2.06 8.93 10.75
C LEU A 236 3.12 10.01 10.92
N GLN A 237 4.40 9.62 10.89
CA GLN A 237 5.53 10.54 10.77
C GLN A 237 6.03 10.51 9.34
N SER A 238 6.09 11.67 8.69
CA SER A 238 6.83 11.83 7.45
C SER A 238 8.27 12.25 7.74
N THR A 239 9.22 11.65 7.06
CA THR A 239 10.63 12.09 7.03
C THR A 239 10.99 12.50 5.61
N GLN A 240 11.66 13.62 5.46
CA GLN A 240 12.06 14.15 4.16
C GLN A 240 13.56 13.94 3.92
N THR A 241 13.93 13.51 2.73
CA THR A 241 15.31 13.41 2.25
C THR A 241 15.51 14.26 0.99
N GLY A 242 16.76 14.44 0.54
CA GLY A 242 17.08 15.27 -0.62
C GLY A 242 17.24 16.75 -0.31
N THR A 243 16.73 17.60 -1.19
CA THR A 243 16.78 19.06 -1.08
C THR A 243 15.40 19.69 -1.09
N LEU A 244 15.24 20.75 -0.30
CA LEU A 244 14.02 21.50 -0.09
C LEU A 244 14.25 22.98 -0.41
N PRO A 245 13.21 23.75 -0.76
CA PRO A 245 13.33 25.20 -0.83
C PRO A 245 13.71 25.78 0.54
N GLY A 246 14.77 26.58 0.56
CA GLY A 246 15.23 27.35 1.70
C GLY A 246 14.46 28.66 1.86
N PRO A 247 14.52 29.30 3.04
CA PRO A 247 13.85 30.57 3.31
C PRO A 247 14.39 31.74 2.47
N ASP A 248 15.61 31.60 1.93
CA ASP A 248 16.27 32.53 1.02
C ASP A 248 15.98 32.23 -0.46
N GLY A 249 15.12 31.25 -0.75
CA GLY A 249 14.80 30.79 -2.10
C GLY A 249 15.86 29.88 -2.72
N GLN A 250 16.94 29.55 -2.00
CA GLN A 250 17.94 28.58 -2.43
C GLN A 250 17.59 27.19 -1.92
N ALA A 251 17.88 26.16 -2.69
CA ALA A 251 17.75 24.78 -2.28
C ALA A 251 18.71 24.48 -1.12
N ARG A 252 18.18 23.88 -0.06
CA ARG A 252 18.93 23.42 1.11
C ARG A 252 18.73 21.93 1.30
N ARG A 253 19.67 21.25 1.96
CA ARG A 253 19.45 19.86 2.37
C ARG A 253 18.29 19.76 3.36
N ALA A 254 17.50 18.71 3.21
CA ALA A 254 16.50 18.33 4.21
C ALA A 254 17.17 17.99 5.54
N LYS A 255 16.51 18.34 6.64
CA LYS A 255 16.91 18.10 8.02
C LYS A 255 15.82 17.31 8.73
N PRO A 256 16.12 16.60 9.83
CA PRO A 256 15.11 15.85 10.58
C PRO A 256 13.89 16.70 10.99
N ALA A 257 14.10 17.98 11.30
CA ALA A 257 13.03 18.91 11.67
C ALA A 257 12.06 19.27 10.52
N ASP A 258 12.39 18.96 9.27
CA ASP A 258 11.50 19.16 8.12
C ASP A 258 10.44 18.05 8.01
N GLY A 259 10.59 16.97 8.78
CA GLY A 259 9.56 15.95 8.91
C GLY A 259 8.28 16.51 9.53
N SER A 260 7.14 15.87 9.27
CA SER A 260 5.84 16.32 9.78
C SER A 260 5.09 15.14 10.41
N VAL A 261 4.36 15.41 11.49
CA VAL A 261 3.42 14.43 12.05
C VAL A 261 2.05 14.67 11.41
N TRP A 262 1.43 13.60 10.95
CA TRP A 262 0.12 13.58 10.32
C TRP A 262 -0.86 12.79 11.17
N ARG A 263 -2.02 13.38 11.42
CA ARG A 263 -3.11 12.79 12.21
C ARG A 263 -4.38 12.79 11.40
N PHE A 264 -5.13 11.70 11.47
CA PHE A 264 -6.44 11.66 10.83
C PHE A 264 -7.42 12.57 11.58
N SER A 265 -8.10 13.43 10.84
CA SER A 265 -9.18 14.27 11.33
C SER A 265 -10.51 13.65 10.92
N ALA A 266 -11.30 13.25 11.93
CA ALA A 266 -12.65 12.74 11.69
C ALA A 266 -13.59 13.79 11.08
N ALA A 267 -13.32 15.08 11.30
CA ALA A 267 -14.14 16.17 10.77
C ALA A 267 -13.93 16.35 9.26
N SER A 268 -12.69 16.26 8.78
CA SER A 268 -12.38 16.40 7.35
C SER A 268 -12.28 15.06 6.62
N HIS A 269 -12.39 13.93 7.34
CA HIS A 269 -12.15 12.58 6.83
C HIS A 269 -10.81 12.44 6.08
N ALA A 270 -9.76 13.09 6.60
CA ALA A 270 -8.44 13.08 5.96
C ALA A 270 -7.32 13.27 6.98
N TYR A 271 -6.11 12.84 6.62
CA TYR A 271 -4.91 13.20 7.36
C TYR A 271 -4.60 14.69 7.25
N GLN A 272 -4.20 15.29 8.37
CA GLN A 272 -3.80 16.68 8.48
C GLN A 272 -2.51 16.78 9.29
N THR A 273 -1.73 17.82 9.04
CA THR A 273 -0.56 18.15 9.85
C THR A 273 -0.76 19.52 10.49
N ASP A 274 -0.25 19.68 11.71
CA ASP A 274 -0.27 20.96 12.43
C ASP A 274 0.79 21.94 11.90
N SER A 275 1.64 21.49 10.97
CA SER A 275 2.65 22.33 10.34
C SER A 275 2.02 23.16 9.21
N THR A 276 1.93 24.48 9.41
CA THR A 276 1.80 25.41 8.28
C THR A 276 3.14 25.41 7.54
N ARG A 277 3.22 24.68 6.42
CA ARG A 277 4.33 24.81 5.47
C ARG A 277 4.24 26.13 4.72
#